data_AF-A0A9D3S913-F1
#
_entry.id   AF-A0A9D3S913-F1
#
_cell.length_a   1.000
_cell.length_b   1.000
_cell.length_c   1.000
_cell.angle_alpha   90.00
_cell.angle_beta   90.00
_cell.angle_gamma   90.00
#
_symmetry.space_group_name_H-M   'P 1'
#
loop_
_entity.id
_entity.type
_entity.pdbx_description
1 polymer ?
#
loop_
_entity_poly.entity_id
_entity_poly.type
_entity_poly.pdbx_seq_one_letter_code
_entity_poly.pdbx_strand_id
1 'polypeptide(L)'
;EQQLWPLVKRVTISLPQSPALLEGVVLVDLPGAGDVSKHRSEMWKECLSQCSSVWIVNEMNRALSEKVADEIFDESLRNVAGGGECHNITFICTKTDI
;
A
#
# COMPACT_ATOMS: atom_id res chain seq x y z
N GLU A 1 -11.86 -19.06 8.70
CA GLU A 1 -10.45 -19.29 8.32
C GLU A 1 -9.56 -19.15 9.54
N GLN A 2 -8.42 -19.86 9.60
CA GLN A 2 -7.45 -19.70 10.69
C GLN A 2 -6.73 -18.37 10.55
N GLN A 3 -6.68 -17.61 11.65
CA GLN A 3 -5.98 -16.33 11.68
C GLN A 3 -4.47 -16.57 11.73
N LEU A 4 -3.82 -16.46 10.58
CA LEU A 4 -2.37 -16.45 10.45
C LEU A 4 -1.82 -15.16 11.12
N TRP A 5 -0.76 -15.30 11.94
CA TRP A 5 -0.01 -14.21 12.59
C TRP A 5 -0.84 -13.29 13.52
N PRO A 6 -1.51 -13.83 14.56
CA PRO A 6 -2.42 -13.06 15.41
C PRO A 6 -1.74 -11.96 16.25
N LEU A 7 -0.41 -12.06 16.46
CA LEU A 7 0.35 -11.14 17.32
C LEU A 7 1.35 -10.28 16.55
N VAL A 8 1.59 -10.57 15.26
CA VAL A 8 2.64 -9.88 14.52
C VAL A 8 2.07 -8.65 13.85
N LYS A 9 2.63 -7.49 14.21
CA LYS A 9 2.24 -6.19 13.67
C LYS A 9 2.99 -5.82 12.39
N ARG A 10 4.28 -6.15 12.29
CA ARG A 10 5.14 -5.78 11.17
C ARG A 10 6.28 -6.78 11.01
N VAL A 11 6.61 -7.10 9.76
CA VAL A 11 7.82 -7.83 9.39
C VAL A 11 8.69 -6.88 8.57
N THR A 12 9.97 -6.79 8.93
CA THR A 12 10.96 -6.00 8.17
C THR A 12 11.98 -6.95 7.59
N ILE A 13 12.19 -6.86 6.28
CA ILE A 13 13.15 -7.67 5.53
C ILE A 13 14.17 -6.71 4.93
N SER A 14 15.46 -6.98 5.16
CA SER A 14 16.56 -6.22 4.58
C SER A 14 17.32 -7.09 3.59
N LEU A 15 17.61 -6.56 2.41
CA LEU A 15 18.43 -7.23 1.40
C LEU A 15 19.92 -6.88 1.63
N PRO A 16 20.85 -7.77 1.24
CA PRO A 16 22.27 -7.46 1.28
C PRO A 16 22.60 -6.31 0.32
N GLN A 17 23.63 -5.53 0.65
CA GLN A 17 24.12 -4.48 -0.24
C GLN A 17 24.60 -5.09 -1.55
N SER A 18 24.08 -4.61 -2.67
CA SER A 18 24.41 -5.09 -4.01
C SER A 18 24.31 -3.94 -5.00
N PRO A 19 25.29 -3.77 -5.91
CA PRO A 19 25.22 -2.77 -6.98
C PRO A 19 24.02 -2.96 -7.93
N ALA A 20 23.41 -4.15 -7.94
CA ALA A 20 22.23 -4.45 -8.76
C ALA A 20 20.90 -4.05 -8.07
N LEU A 21 20.93 -3.69 -6.79
CA LEU A 21 19.75 -3.28 -6.03
C LEU A 21 19.71 -1.76 -5.90
N LEU A 22 18.49 -1.22 -5.89
CA LEU A 22 18.27 0.21 -5.66
C LEU A 22 18.66 0.57 -4.22
N GLU A 23 19.44 1.63 -4.06
CA GLU A 23 19.81 2.18 -2.76
C GLU A 23 18.78 3.23 -2.31
N GLY A 24 18.50 3.30 -1.00
CA GLY A 24 17.58 4.29 -0.43
C GLY A 24 16.08 4.05 -0.70
N VAL A 25 15.71 2.87 -1.23
CA VAL A 25 14.30 2.51 -1.48
C VAL A 25 13.80 1.56 -0.41
N VAL A 26 12.65 1.87 0.19
CA VAL A 26 11.91 0.99 1.09
C VAL A 26 10.54 0.72 0.48
N LEU A 27 10.24 -0.55 0.24
CA LEU A 27 8.90 -0.98 -0.18
C LEU A 27 8.11 -1.40 1.07
N VAL A 28 6.89 -0.88 1.20
CA VAL A 28 5.98 -1.23 2.28
C VAL A 28 4.76 -1.89 1.66
N ASP A 29 4.60 -3.19 1.94
CA ASP A 29 3.38 -3.92 1.61
C ASP A 29 2.39 -3.77 2.78
N LEU A 30 1.19 -3.28 2.46
CA LEU A 30 0.16 -2.95 3.44
C LEU A 30 -0.94 -4.01 3.39
N PRO A 31 -1.49 -4.42 4.54
CA PRO A 31 -2.60 -5.37 4.57
C PRO A 31 -3.79 -4.82 3.78
N GLY A 32 -4.37 -5.66 2.92
CA GLY A 32 -5.57 -5.31 2.16
C GLY A 32 -6.80 -5.10 3.06
N ALA A 33 -7.79 -4.36 2.57
CA ALA A 33 -9.02 -4.07 3.32
C ALA A 33 -9.89 -5.30 3.63
N GLY A 34 -9.58 -6.47 3.06
CA GLY A 34 -10.22 -7.74 3.37
C GLY A 34 -9.63 -8.46 4.58
N ASP A 35 -8.71 -7.84 5.33
CA ASP A 35 -8.14 -8.44 6.53
C ASP A 35 -9.21 -8.63 7.63
N VAL A 36 -9.18 -9.80 8.28
CA VAL A 36 -10.07 -10.20 9.38
C VAL A 36 -10.00 -9.21 10.57
N SER A 37 -8.86 -8.57 10.79
CA SER A 37 -8.67 -7.59 11.86
C SER A 37 -8.93 -6.18 11.35
N LYS A 38 -9.98 -5.52 11.86
CA LYS A 38 -10.29 -4.12 11.57
C LYS A 38 -9.11 -3.18 11.79
N HIS A 39 -8.31 -3.43 12.83
CA HIS A 39 -7.13 -2.61 13.11
C HIS A 39 -6.06 -2.78 12.02
N ARG A 40 -5.88 -4.00 11.49
CA ARG A 40 -4.97 -4.25 10.35
C ARG A 40 -5.51 -3.61 9.08
N SER A 41 -6.81 -3.70 8.83
CA SER A 41 -7.47 -3.07 7.68
C SER A 41 -7.40 -1.54 7.67
N GLU A 42 -7.01 -0.90 8.78
CA GLU A 42 -6.86 0.56 8.90
C GLU A 42 -5.39 1.01 9.00
N MET A 43 -4.42 0.09 9.11
CA MET A 43 -2.99 0.43 9.25
C MET A 43 -2.45 1.27 8.09
N TRP A 44 -3.01 1.10 6.89
CA TRP A 44 -2.60 1.86 5.72
C TRP A 44 -2.75 3.38 5.93
N LYS A 45 -3.76 3.84 6.68
CA LYS A 45 -4.01 5.28 6.91
C LYS A 45 -2.83 5.97 7.59
N GLU A 46 -2.24 5.31 8.58
CA GLU A 46 -1.05 5.83 9.29
C GLU A 46 0.18 5.80 8.37
N CYS A 47 0.34 4.74 7.59
CA CYS A 47 1.50 4.56 6.71
C CYS A 47 1.53 5.53 5.52
N LEU A 48 0.38 5.89 4.93
CA LEU A 48 0.32 6.77 3.76
C LEU A 48 1.01 8.11 3.99
N SER A 49 0.86 8.69 5.18
CA SER A 49 1.50 9.96 5.56
C SER A 49 3.04 9.93 5.52
N GLN A 50 3.62 8.73 5.62
CA GLN A 50 5.06 8.49 5.66
C GLN A 50 5.62 8.05 4.30
N CYS A 51 4.76 7.82 3.30
CA CYS A 51 5.15 7.38 1.98
C CYS A 51 5.49 8.57 1.08
N SER A 52 6.63 8.53 0.41
CA SER A 52 7.00 9.54 -0.60
C SER A 52 6.27 9.34 -1.94
N SER A 53 5.81 8.11 -2.20
CA SER A 53 5.00 7.74 -3.35
C SER A 53 4.05 6.61 -2.97
N VAL A 54 2.85 6.61 -3.51
CA VAL A 54 1.80 5.62 -3.22
C VAL A 54 1.42 4.89 -4.50
N TRP A 55 1.44 3.55 -4.46
CA TRP A 55 0.99 2.70 -5.56
C TRP A 55 -0.30 1.98 -5.18
N ILE A 56 -1.37 2.22 -5.94
CA ILE A 56 -2.68 1.60 -5.77
C ILE A 56 -2.80 0.49 -6.80
N VAL A 57 -2.81 -0.76 -6.34
CA VAL A 57 -2.69 -1.94 -7.20
C VAL A 57 -4.00 -2.73 -7.21
N ASN A 58 -4.64 -2.85 -8.37
CA ASN A 58 -5.93 -3.52 -8.54
C ASN A 58 -5.92 -4.44 -9.76
N GLU A 59 -6.79 -5.44 -9.78
CA GLU A 59 -7.04 -6.21 -11.01
C GLU A 59 -7.74 -5.33 -12.05
N MET A 60 -7.37 -5.43 -13.33
CA MET A 60 -7.89 -4.58 -14.40
C MET A 60 -9.44 -4.60 -14.49
N ASN A 61 -10.06 -5.75 -14.25
CA ASN A 61 -11.51 -5.93 -14.22
C ASN A 61 -12.22 -5.25 -13.03
N ARG A 62 -11.47 -4.87 -11.98
CA ARG A 62 -11.99 -4.30 -10.72
C ARG A 62 -11.46 -2.90 -10.42
N ALA A 63 -10.53 -2.39 -11.22
CA ALA A 63 -9.86 -1.10 -11.00
C ALA A 63 -10.81 0.09 -10.82
N LEU A 64 -12.01 0.06 -11.42
CA LEU A 64 -13.02 1.12 -11.32
C LEU A 64 -14.14 0.87 -10.30
N SER A 65 -14.23 -0.33 -9.71
CA SER A 65 -15.33 -0.71 -8.81
C SER A 65 -14.89 -1.00 -7.38
N GLU A 66 -13.59 -0.94 -7.11
CA GLU A 66 -13.02 -1.24 -5.82
C GLU A 66 -13.02 -0.01 -4.91
N LYS A 67 -14.07 0.13 -4.10
CA LYS A 67 -14.26 1.22 -3.13
C LYS A 67 -13.04 1.50 -2.25
N VAL A 68 -12.28 0.47 -1.91
CA VAL A 68 -11.07 0.58 -1.09
C VAL A 68 -9.98 1.37 -1.83
N ALA A 69 -9.85 1.18 -3.14
CA ALA A 69 -8.90 1.94 -3.95
C ALA A 69 -9.29 3.42 -4.01
N ASP A 70 -10.60 3.72 -4.12
CA ASP A 70 -11.11 5.09 -4.06
C ASP A 70 -10.81 5.74 -2.69
N GLU A 71 -11.02 5.02 -1.59
CA GLU A 71 -10.70 5.51 -0.24
C GLU A 71 -9.20 5.78 -0.06
N ILE A 72 -8.33 4.88 -0.54
CA ILE A 72 -6.87 5.06 -0.50
C ILE A 72 -6.46 6.25 -1.36
N PHE A 73 -7.06 6.42 -2.54
CA PHE A 73 -6.80 7.54 -3.42
C PHE A 73 -7.17 8.87 -2.79
N ASP A 74 -8.37 8.99 -2.24
CA ASP A 74 -8.86 10.20 -1.57
C ASP A 74 -7.96 10.58 -0.39
N GLU A 75 -7.56 9.60 0.43
CA GLU A 75 -6.67 9.84 1.57
C GLU A 75 -5.26 10.23 1.11
N SER A 76 -4.75 9.59 0.06
CA SER A 76 -3.45 9.93 -0.52
C SER A 76 -3.47 11.35 -1.09
N LEU A 77 -4.52 11.73 -1.83
CA LEU A 77 -4.70 13.08 -2.35
C LEU A 77 -4.77 14.12 -1.24
N ARG A 78 -5.48 13.83 -0.14
CA ARG A 78 -5.51 14.72 1.04
C ARG A 78 -4.11 14.93 1.61
N ASN A 79 -3.30 13.88 1.71
CA ASN A 79 -1.91 13.98 2.18
C ASN A 79 -1.04 14.82 1.22
N VAL A 80 -1.15 14.61 -0.09
CA VAL A 80 -0.42 15.41 -1.09
C VAL A 80 -0.84 16.89 -1.01
N ALA A 81 -2.14 17.17 -1.04
CA ALA A 81 -2.68 18.53 -1.02
C ALA A 81 -2.39 19.28 0.29
N GLY A 82 -2.25 18.54 1.40
CA GLY A 82 -1.84 19.06 2.70
C GLY A 82 -0.35 19.40 2.83
N GLY A 83 0.45 19.18 1.78
CA GLY A 83 1.90 19.39 1.82
C GLY A 83 2.67 18.29 2.55
N GLY A 84 2.12 17.07 2.59
CA GLY A 84 2.79 15.90 3.15
C GLY A 84 3.95 15.41 2.29
N GLU A 85 4.64 14.37 2.76
CA GLU A 85 5.81 13.77 2.10
C GLU A 85 5.48 13.06 0.77
N CYS A 86 4.20 12.72 0.54
CA CYS A 86 3.76 12.09 -0.69
C CYS A 86 3.68 13.11 -1.83
N HIS A 87 4.35 12.82 -2.94
CA HIS A 87 4.35 13.69 -4.13
C HIS A 87 3.78 13.00 -5.37
N ASN A 88 3.66 11.67 -5.36
CA ASN A 88 3.22 10.89 -6.52
C ASN A 88 2.25 9.77 -6.10
N ILE A 89 1.15 9.64 -6.84
CA ILE A 89 0.17 8.56 -6.69
C ILE A 89 0.06 7.85 -8.04
N THR A 90 0.23 6.53 -8.06
CA THR A 90 0.20 5.71 -9.28
C THR A 90 -0.83 4.61 -9.14
N PHE A 91 -1.72 4.47 -10.13
CA PHE A 91 -2.59 3.30 -10.27
C PHE A 91 -1.92 2.25 -11.15
N ILE A 92 -1.88 1.01 -10.65
CA ILE A 92 -1.32 -0.15 -11.36
C ILE A 92 -2.45 -1.16 -11.55
N CYS A 93 -2.86 -1.34 -12.80
CA CYS A 93 -3.82 -2.37 -13.18
C CYS A 93 -3.07 -3.67 -13.52
N THR A 94 -3.33 -4.71 -12.73
CA THR A 94 -2.74 -6.06 -12.85
C THR A 94 -3.68 -7.03 -13.56
N LYS A 95 -3.20 -8.25 -13.84
CA LYS A 95 -3.95 -9.32 -14.54
C LYS A 95 -4.50 -8.86 -15.90
N THR A 96 -3.65 -8.18 -16.67
CA THR A 96 -4.03 -7.62 -17.98
C THR A 96 -4.07 -8.67 -19.09
N ASP A 97 -3.57 -9.87 -18.80
CA ASP A 97 -3.54 -11.04 -19.68
C ASP A 97 -4.85 -11.84 -19.67
N ILE A 98 -5.72 -11.59 -18.69
CA ILE A 98 -7.07 -12.16 -18.56
C ILE A 98 -8.05 -11.36 -19.39
#